data_AF-A0AAE9L9H1-F1
#
_entry.id   AF-A0AAE9L9H1-F1
#
_cell.length_a   1.000
_cell.length_b   1.000
_cell.length_c   1.000
_cell.angle_alpha   90.00
_cell.angle_beta   90.00
_cell.angle_gamma   90.00
#
_symmetry.space_group_name_H-M   'P 1'
#
loop_
_entity.id
_entity.type
_entity.pdbx_description
1 polymer ?
#
loop_
_entity_poly.entity_id
_entity_poly.type
_entity_poly.pdbx_seq_one_letter_code
_entity_poly.pdbx_strand_id
1 'polypeptide(L)'
;MTQKSIAWTTGTWTNHPVSSIEEDQFLKVETREGSDYWEKTLYGFERSSGHSLLTDWEEGSAIEVTFQLGSFTELYDQAGIMLYQGQQKWIKAGIELNDGIPQLAVVVTDGYSDWSLAPVPEWVGKNVTIRASQLQDAVIIRARTENQSWRTVRVARFPYETGQQAGPFACAPTRAGFQVIFTRWVSTEPDRDIHVDPPFEE
;
A
#
# COMPACT_ATOMS: atom_id res chain seq x y z
N MET A 1 2.50 8.97 20.72
CA MET A 1 3.57 9.26 19.75
C MET A 1 3.01 10.25 18.76
N THR A 2 3.62 11.41 18.63
CA THR A 2 3.32 12.35 17.55
C THR A 2 3.73 11.73 16.21
N GLN A 3 2.95 11.94 15.15
CA GLN A 3 3.28 11.51 13.79
C GLN A 3 4.76 11.73 13.42
N LYS A 4 5.43 10.70 12.91
CA LYS A 4 6.84 10.73 12.50
C LYS A 4 6.97 10.40 11.02
N SER A 5 7.55 11.33 10.25
CA SER A 5 7.93 11.08 8.86
C SER A 5 9.03 10.02 8.78
N ILE A 6 8.85 9.05 7.89
CA ILE A 6 9.84 8.03 7.56
C ILE A 6 10.57 8.52 6.31
N ALA A 7 11.88 8.73 6.42
CA ALA A 7 12.69 9.13 5.27
C ALA A 7 12.78 7.98 4.26
N TRP A 8 12.57 8.27 2.97
CA TRP A 8 12.62 7.28 1.89
C TRP A 8 13.93 6.47 1.89
N THR A 9 15.05 7.13 2.18
CA THR A 9 16.39 6.53 2.31
C THR A 9 16.54 5.46 3.40
N THR A 10 15.61 5.36 4.35
CA THR A 10 15.60 4.29 5.36
C THR A 10 15.00 2.99 4.84
N GLY A 11 14.30 3.04 3.69
CA GLY A 11 13.69 1.87 3.09
C GLY A 11 14.68 1.05 2.27
N THR A 12 14.40 -0.25 2.16
CA THR A 12 15.07 -1.18 1.26
C THR A 12 14.08 -1.70 0.21
N TRP A 13 14.47 -1.66 -1.06
CA TRP A 13 13.65 -2.19 -2.14
C TRP A 13 13.65 -3.72 -2.14
N THR A 14 12.47 -4.32 -2.18
CA THR A 14 12.30 -5.76 -2.44
C THR A 14 12.72 -6.12 -3.87
N ASN A 15 12.27 -5.34 -4.86
CA ASN A 15 12.74 -5.37 -6.23
C ASN A 15 12.96 -3.93 -6.70
N HIS A 16 14.14 -3.62 -7.22
CA HIS A 16 14.43 -2.26 -7.69
C HIS A 16 13.51 -1.86 -8.87
N PRO A 17 12.88 -0.67 -8.81
CA PRO A 17 12.13 -0.10 -9.92
C PRO A 17 13.06 0.28 -11.08
N VAL A 18 12.49 0.75 -12.20
CA VAL A 18 13.28 1.33 -13.30
C VAL A 18 14.00 2.60 -12.81
N SER A 19 13.30 3.42 -12.02
CA SER A 19 13.89 4.56 -11.32
C SER A 19 13.15 4.86 -10.02
N SER A 20 13.87 5.44 -9.06
CA SER A 20 13.32 6.00 -7.83
C SER A 20 14.07 7.29 -7.54
N ILE A 21 13.39 8.43 -7.64
CA ILE A 21 13.99 9.76 -7.50
C ILE A 21 13.28 10.48 -6.35
N GLU A 22 14.05 10.91 -5.36
CA GLU A 22 13.57 11.81 -4.32
C GLU A 22 13.67 13.25 -4.83
N GLU A 23 12.53 13.92 -4.95
CA GLU A 23 12.42 15.34 -5.35
C GLU A 23 11.66 16.08 -4.25
N ASP A 24 12.32 17.05 -3.62
CA ASP A 24 11.84 17.72 -2.41
C ASP A 24 11.47 16.72 -1.29
N GLN A 25 10.18 16.56 -1.01
CA GLN A 25 9.64 15.63 -0.02
C GLN A 25 8.96 14.41 -0.65
N PHE A 26 8.91 14.35 -1.98
CA PHE A 26 8.21 13.31 -2.73
C PHE A 26 9.16 12.25 -3.25
N LEU A 27 8.65 11.03 -3.37
CA LEU A 27 9.34 9.93 -4.03
C LEU A 27 8.62 9.58 -5.33
N LYS A 28 9.29 9.82 -6.46
CA LYS A 28 8.82 9.44 -7.77
C LYS A 28 9.39 8.07 -8.15
N VAL A 29 8.53 7.12 -8.46
CA VAL A 29 8.91 5.73 -8.76
C VAL A 29 8.39 5.34 -10.13
N GLU A 30 9.26 4.85 -11.00
CA GLU A 30 8.89 4.25 -12.29
C GLU A 30 8.95 2.73 -12.21
N THR A 31 7.81 2.06 -12.36
CA THR A 31 7.73 0.61 -12.26
C THR A 31 8.24 -0.08 -13.52
N ARG A 32 8.76 -1.30 -13.36
CA ARG A 32 9.08 -2.18 -14.49
C ARG A 32 7.80 -2.80 -15.05
N GLU A 33 7.71 -2.89 -16.37
CA GLU A 33 6.65 -3.65 -17.05
C GLU A 33 6.63 -5.12 -16.60
N GLY A 34 5.43 -5.67 -16.39
CA GLY A 34 5.23 -7.04 -15.93
C GLY A 34 5.52 -7.23 -14.43
N SER A 35 5.70 -6.14 -13.68
CA SER A 35 5.85 -6.20 -12.21
C SER A 35 4.50 -6.47 -11.55
N ASP A 36 4.44 -7.42 -10.62
CA ASP A 36 3.23 -7.75 -9.87
C ASP A 36 3.52 -8.52 -8.56
N TYR A 37 2.52 -8.56 -7.68
CA TYR A 37 2.45 -9.42 -6.50
C TYR A 37 1.17 -10.26 -6.54
N TRP A 38 1.30 -11.57 -6.65
CA TRP A 38 0.18 -12.51 -6.65
C TRP A 38 0.63 -13.92 -6.30
N GLU A 39 -0.21 -14.67 -5.58
CA GLU A 39 0.10 -16.02 -5.11
C GLU A 39 -1.04 -16.99 -5.46
N LYS A 40 -0.90 -17.68 -6.60
CA LYS A 40 -1.67 -18.85 -7.09
C LYS A 40 -3.17 -18.70 -7.33
N THR A 41 -3.92 -17.99 -6.49
CA THR A 41 -5.40 -18.00 -6.52
C THR A 41 -5.93 -17.65 -7.90
N LEU A 42 -6.91 -18.42 -8.39
CA LEU A 42 -7.53 -18.37 -9.73
C LEU A 42 -6.57 -18.64 -10.91
N TYR A 43 -5.43 -17.96 -10.96
CA TYR A 43 -4.55 -17.93 -12.13
C TYR A 43 -3.44 -19.01 -12.14
N GLY A 44 -3.15 -19.62 -11.00
CA GLY A 44 -2.12 -20.67 -10.85
C GLY A 44 -0.67 -20.19 -10.92
N PHE A 45 -0.42 -18.93 -11.27
CA PHE A 45 0.92 -18.35 -11.27
C PHE A 45 1.28 -17.69 -9.93
N GLU A 46 2.59 -17.52 -9.72
CA GLU A 46 3.16 -16.76 -8.61
C GLU A 46 3.96 -15.58 -9.18
N ARG A 47 3.79 -14.41 -8.57
CA ARG A 47 4.45 -13.15 -8.93
C ARG A 47 4.91 -12.46 -7.66
N SER A 48 6.18 -12.10 -7.63
CA SER A 48 6.81 -11.39 -6.53
C SER A 48 7.77 -10.31 -7.06
N SER A 49 7.48 -9.77 -8.24
CA SER A 49 8.32 -8.85 -9.00
C SER A 49 7.93 -7.38 -8.83
N GLY A 50 6.85 -7.11 -8.09
CA GLY A 50 6.43 -5.76 -7.73
C GLY A 50 7.48 -4.98 -6.94
N HIS A 51 7.32 -3.67 -6.84
CA HIS A 51 8.29 -2.79 -6.21
C HIS A 51 7.76 -2.32 -4.88
N SER A 52 8.31 -2.82 -3.77
CA SER A 52 8.02 -2.31 -2.42
C SER A 52 9.29 -1.76 -1.78
N LEU A 53 9.23 -0.52 -1.29
CA LEU A 53 10.27 0.10 -0.47
C LEU A 53 9.87 -0.09 0.99
N LEU A 54 10.61 -0.89 1.73
CA LEU A 54 10.21 -1.37 3.05
C LEU A 54 11.17 -0.92 4.14
N THR A 55 10.62 -0.56 5.30
CA THR A 55 11.38 -0.44 6.54
C THR A 55 10.68 -1.25 7.63
N ASP A 56 11.36 -1.46 8.75
CA ASP A 56 10.81 -2.19 9.88
C ASP A 56 9.57 -1.46 10.42
N TRP A 57 8.51 -2.22 10.68
CA TRP A 57 7.27 -1.69 11.22
C TRP A 57 7.20 -1.96 12.72
N GLU A 58 7.39 -0.90 13.50
CA GLU A 58 7.37 -0.93 14.97
C GLU A 58 6.00 -1.35 15.52
N GLU A 59 6.00 -2.29 16.46
CA GLU A 59 4.82 -2.73 17.19
C GLU A 59 4.14 -1.55 17.89
N GLY A 60 2.81 -1.53 17.90
CA GLY A 60 2.05 -0.45 18.54
C GLY A 60 2.07 0.87 17.75
N SER A 61 2.39 0.83 16.46
CA SER A 61 2.27 1.98 15.56
C SER A 61 1.38 1.66 14.34
N ALA A 62 0.77 2.70 13.76
CA ALA A 62 0.18 2.62 12.43
C ALA A 62 1.14 3.21 11.38
N ILE A 63 1.08 2.66 10.18
CA ILE A 63 1.79 3.19 9.01
C ILE A 63 0.79 3.80 8.05
N GLU A 64 1.11 4.97 7.52
CA GLU A 64 0.34 5.60 6.45
C GLU A 64 1.24 5.88 5.25
N VAL A 65 0.71 5.58 4.07
CA VAL A 65 1.33 5.91 2.77
C VAL A 65 0.34 6.74 1.97
N THR A 66 0.78 7.89 1.48
CA THR A 66 0.01 8.76 0.59
C THR A 66 0.66 8.83 -0.78
N PHE A 67 -0.15 8.74 -1.83
CA PHE A 67 0.30 8.79 -3.22
C PHE A 67 -0.73 9.45 -4.13
N GLN A 68 -0.27 9.94 -5.29
CA GLN A 68 -1.10 10.64 -6.27
C GLN A 68 -1.69 9.66 -7.30
N LEU A 69 -2.97 9.82 -7.64
CA LEU A 69 -3.63 8.99 -8.67
C LEU A 69 -3.54 9.53 -10.09
N GLY A 70 -2.91 10.69 -10.32
CA GLY A 70 -2.96 11.38 -11.62
C GLY A 70 -2.36 10.60 -12.80
N SER A 71 -1.52 9.59 -12.55
CA SER A 71 -0.79 8.83 -13.57
C SER A 71 -1.36 7.44 -13.88
N PHE A 72 -2.42 7.03 -13.19
CA PHE A 72 -3.03 5.72 -13.36
C PHE A 72 -3.97 5.75 -14.57
N THR A 73 -3.66 4.98 -15.61
CA THR A 73 -4.40 5.03 -16.87
C THR A 73 -4.70 3.67 -17.47
N GLU A 74 -3.90 2.65 -17.14
CA GLU A 74 -3.99 1.34 -17.80
C GLU A 74 -4.40 0.24 -16.82
N LEU A 75 -4.87 -0.86 -17.40
CA LEU A 75 -5.32 -2.04 -16.66
C LEU A 75 -4.20 -2.57 -15.76
N TYR A 76 -4.49 -2.68 -14.47
CA TYR A 76 -3.64 -3.15 -13.38
C TYR A 76 -2.50 -2.22 -12.95
N ASP A 77 -2.50 -0.94 -13.32
CA ASP A 77 -1.67 0.05 -12.63
C ASP A 77 -2.01 0.04 -11.13
N GLN A 78 -1.01 -0.17 -10.27
CA GLN A 78 -1.19 -0.35 -8.83
C GLN A 78 -0.23 0.50 -8.02
N ALA A 79 -0.72 1.16 -6.96
CA ALA A 79 0.15 1.64 -5.89
C ALA A 79 -0.58 1.71 -4.55
N GLY A 80 0.19 1.70 -3.46
CA GLY A 80 -0.34 1.80 -2.11
C GLY A 80 0.67 1.43 -1.04
N ILE A 81 0.22 0.71 -0.02
CA ILE A 81 1.05 0.18 1.07
C ILE A 81 1.22 -1.34 0.95
N MET A 82 2.43 -1.81 1.19
CA MET A 82 2.76 -3.22 1.41
C MET A 82 3.03 -3.45 2.90
N LEU A 83 2.44 -4.52 3.44
CA LEU A 83 2.74 -5.08 4.76
C LEU A 83 3.39 -6.44 4.52
N TYR A 84 4.62 -6.63 4.99
CA TYR A 84 5.46 -7.73 4.54
C TYR A 84 6.03 -8.51 5.72
N GLN A 85 5.85 -9.83 5.69
CA GLN A 85 6.48 -10.78 6.61
C GLN A 85 7.34 -11.82 5.86
N GLY A 86 7.25 -11.86 4.53
CA GLY A 86 7.99 -12.77 3.68
C GLY A 86 7.30 -13.03 2.35
N GLN A 87 7.94 -13.79 1.46
CA GLN A 87 7.49 -13.98 0.07
C GLN A 87 6.07 -14.58 -0.05
N GLN A 88 5.63 -15.35 0.93
CA GLN A 88 4.30 -15.99 0.96
C GLN A 88 3.35 -15.40 2.00
N LYS A 89 3.77 -14.34 2.70
CA LYS A 89 3.04 -13.73 3.82
C LYS A 89 3.14 -12.23 3.72
N TRP A 90 2.16 -11.63 3.06
CA TRP A 90 2.14 -10.19 2.80
C TRP A 90 0.71 -9.71 2.54
N ILE A 91 0.49 -8.41 2.70
CA ILE A 91 -0.74 -7.74 2.34
C ILE A 91 -0.38 -6.52 1.51
N LYS A 92 -0.94 -6.39 0.30
CA LYS A 92 -0.89 -5.13 -0.46
C LYS A 92 -2.26 -4.47 -0.42
N ALA A 93 -2.30 -3.17 -0.17
CA ALA A 93 -3.53 -2.40 -0.12
C ALA A 93 -3.33 -1.03 -0.76
N GLY A 94 -4.23 -0.63 -1.65
CA GLY A 94 -4.02 0.56 -2.45
C GLY A 94 -5.08 0.77 -3.51
N ILE A 95 -4.70 1.49 -4.55
CA ILE A 95 -5.52 1.65 -5.74
C ILE A 95 -4.99 0.75 -6.84
N GLU A 96 -5.92 0.10 -7.53
CA GLU A 96 -5.69 -0.70 -8.72
C GLU A 96 -6.65 -0.24 -9.81
N LEU A 97 -6.15 0.03 -11.01
CA LEU A 97 -7.00 0.29 -12.17
C LEU A 97 -7.54 -1.04 -12.69
N ASN A 98 -8.84 -1.25 -12.58
CA ASN A 98 -9.50 -2.44 -13.11
C ASN A 98 -10.83 -2.04 -13.75
N ASP A 99 -11.12 -2.61 -14.92
CA ASP A 99 -12.30 -2.27 -15.73
C ASP A 99 -12.44 -0.76 -16.02
N GLY A 100 -11.30 -0.08 -16.21
CA GLY A 100 -11.25 1.34 -16.58
C GLY A 100 -11.56 2.33 -15.46
N ILE A 101 -11.71 1.87 -14.21
CA ILE A 101 -11.93 2.74 -13.05
C ILE A 101 -10.97 2.39 -11.91
N PRO A 102 -10.61 3.36 -11.05
CA PRO A 102 -9.85 3.07 -9.84
C PRO A 102 -10.69 2.27 -8.86
N GLN A 103 -10.10 1.16 -8.42
CA GLN A 103 -10.63 0.31 -7.38
C GLN A 103 -9.74 0.42 -6.14
N LEU A 104 -10.38 0.52 -4.98
CA LEU A 104 -9.73 0.27 -3.72
C LEU A 104 -9.54 -1.24 -3.58
N ALA A 105 -8.28 -1.66 -3.69
CA ALA A 105 -7.90 -3.06 -3.79
C ALA A 105 -7.12 -3.49 -2.55
N VAL A 106 -7.42 -4.68 -2.03
CA VAL A 106 -6.64 -5.33 -0.98
C VAL A 106 -6.42 -6.78 -1.36
N VAL A 107 -5.16 -7.21 -1.36
CA VAL A 107 -4.79 -8.62 -1.46
C VAL A 107 -4.12 -9.05 -0.17
N VAL A 108 -4.72 -10.02 0.51
CA VAL A 108 -4.15 -10.68 1.70
C VAL A 108 -3.56 -12.01 1.25
N THR A 109 -2.27 -12.22 1.48
CA THR A 109 -1.58 -13.45 1.08
C THR A 109 -1.03 -14.19 2.29
N ASP A 110 -1.50 -15.42 2.51
CA ASP A 110 -0.94 -16.42 3.43
C ASP A 110 -0.85 -17.76 2.69
N GLY A 111 0.20 -17.91 1.89
CA GLY A 111 0.38 -19.02 0.95
C GLY A 111 -0.51 -18.98 -0.29
N TYR A 112 -1.63 -18.24 -0.26
CA TYR A 112 -2.53 -17.95 -1.39
C TYR A 112 -3.08 -16.53 -1.26
N SER A 113 -3.29 -15.85 -2.38
CA SER A 113 -3.84 -14.48 -2.42
C SER A 113 -5.38 -14.46 -2.31
N ASP A 114 -5.92 -13.69 -1.39
CA ASP A 114 -7.34 -13.32 -1.30
C ASP A 114 -7.49 -11.85 -1.71
N TRP A 115 -8.22 -11.59 -2.79
CA TRP A 115 -8.35 -10.25 -3.40
C TRP A 115 -9.78 -9.72 -3.28
N SER A 116 -9.89 -8.46 -2.86
CA SER A 116 -11.15 -7.70 -2.85
C SER A 116 -10.99 -6.37 -3.56
N LEU A 117 -12.07 -5.93 -4.21
CA LEU A 117 -12.17 -4.63 -4.87
C LEU A 117 -13.40 -3.87 -4.38
N ALA A 118 -13.27 -2.55 -4.27
CA ALA A 118 -14.38 -1.63 -4.10
C ALA A 118 -14.19 -0.41 -5.03
N PRO A 119 -15.17 -0.06 -5.89
CA PRO A 119 -15.01 1.01 -6.86
C PRO A 119 -14.95 2.38 -6.18
N VAL A 120 -14.01 3.21 -6.62
CA VAL A 120 -13.83 4.60 -6.15
C VAL A 120 -13.60 5.58 -7.30
N PRO A 121 -14.45 5.60 -8.35
CA PRO A 121 -14.27 6.49 -9.50
C PRO A 121 -14.20 7.97 -9.11
N GLU A 122 -14.79 8.35 -7.98
CA GLU A 122 -14.73 9.70 -7.43
C GLU A 122 -13.36 10.08 -6.85
N TRP A 123 -12.38 9.18 -6.84
CA TRP A 123 -11.02 9.42 -6.35
C TRP A 123 -10.02 9.79 -7.45
N VAL A 124 -10.40 9.70 -8.74
CA VAL A 124 -9.53 10.06 -9.87
C VAL A 124 -8.90 11.45 -9.65
N GLY A 125 -7.58 11.52 -9.86
CA GLY A 125 -6.80 12.76 -9.73
C GLY A 125 -6.55 13.24 -8.30
N LYS A 126 -6.97 12.50 -7.27
CA LYS A 126 -6.75 12.85 -5.86
C LYS A 126 -5.49 12.20 -5.29
N ASN A 127 -5.07 12.70 -4.13
CA ASN A 127 -4.16 11.99 -3.25
C ASN A 127 -4.94 10.98 -2.42
N VAL A 128 -4.45 9.74 -2.38
CA VAL A 128 -5.01 8.65 -1.59
C VAL A 128 -4.05 8.31 -0.47
N THR A 129 -4.57 8.20 0.74
CA THR A 129 -3.84 7.70 1.90
C THR A 129 -4.38 6.34 2.28
N ILE A 130 -3.50 5.34 2.37
CA ILE A 130 -3.80 4.04 2.96
C ILE A 130 -3.12 4.00 4.32
N ARG A 131 -3.87 3.52 5.31
CA ARG A 131 -3.43 3.35 6.70
C ARG A 131 -3.52 1.87 7.06
N ALA A 132 -2.47 1.36 7.68
CA ALA A 132 -2.44 0.04 8.29
C ALA A 132 -2.15 0.19 9.78
N SER A 133 -3.03 -0.34 10.62
CA SER A 133 -2.85 -0.35 12.07
C SER A 133 -2.94 -1.78 12.59
N GLN A 134 -1.91 -2.25 13.26
CA GLN A 134 -1.97 -3.52 13.96
C GLN A 134 -2.78 -3.36 15.24
N LEU A 135 -3.66 -4.32 15.52
CA LEU A 135 -4.42 -4.42 16.75
C LEU A 135 -4.61 -5.89 17.09
N GLN A 136 -4.01 -6.33 18.20
CA GLN A 136 -3.99 -7.74 18.61
C GLN A 136 -3.43 -8.63 17.49
N ASP A 137 -4.18 -9.64 17.05
CA ASP A 137 -3.80 -10.60 16.01
C ASP A 137 -4.20 -10.16 14.59
N ALA A 138 -4.62 -8.91 14.42
CA ALA A 138 -5.17 -8.38 13.17
C ALA A 138 -4.48 -7.09 12.72
N VAL A 139 -4.65 -6.77 11.44
CA VAL A 139 -4.43 -5.45 10.88
C VAL A 139 -5.74 -4.86 10.38
N ILE A 140 -5.97 -3.59 10.74
CA ILE A 140 -7.05 -2.76 10.21
C ILE A 140 -6.47 -1.92 9.08
N ILE A 141 -7.05 -2.06 7.88
CA ILE A 141 -6.68 -1.28 6.70
C ILE A 141 -7.78 -0.27 6.44
N ARG A 142 -7.40 1.01 6.44
CA ARG A 142 -8.29 2.13 6.10
C ARG A 142 -7.75 2.92 4.92
N ALA A 143 -8.65 3.59 4.21
CA ALA A 143 -8.27 4.48 3.13
C ALA A 143 -9.09 5.77 3.17
N ARG A 144 -8.49 6.87 2.71
CA ARG A 144 -9.18 8.15 2.50
C ARG A 144 -8.53 8.97 1.39
N THR A 145 -9.25 10.02 0.99
CA THR A 145 -8.70 11.16 0.25
C THR A 145 -8.70 12.40 1.16
N GLU A 146 -8.04 13.48 0.75
CA GLU A 146 -7.74 14.68 1.57
C GLU A 146 -8.95 15.25 2.34
N ASN A 147 -10.16 15.13 1.78
CA ASN A 147 -11.39 15.69 2.35
C ASN A 147 -12.47 14.64 2.68
N GLN A 148 -12.10 13.36 2.82
CA GLN A 148 -13.04 12.30 3.15
C GLN A 148 -12.69 11.64 4.49
N SER A 149 -13.72 11.18 5.19
CA SER A 149 -13.56 10.31 6.37
C SER A 149 -12.86 9.01 5.99
N TRP A 150 -12.21 8.39 6.98
CA TRP A 150 -11.61 7.08 6.82
C TRP A 150 -12.68 6.04 6.47
N ARG A 151 -12.41 5.25 5.42
CA ARG A 151 -13.19 4.05 5.11
C ARG A 151 -12.42 2.84 5.61
N THR A 152 -13.04 2.03 6.46
CA THR A 152 -12.50 0.70 6.79
C THR A 152 -12.65 -0.19 5.56
N VAL A 153 -11.51 -0.70 5.06
CA VAL A 153 -11.44 -1.45 3.81
C VAL A 153 -11.32 -2.94 4.10
N ARG A 154 -10.48 -3.30 5.07
CA ARG A 154 -10.22 -4.69 5.42
C ARG A 154 -9.84 -4.80 6.89
N VAL A 155 -10.28 -5.88 7.51
CA VAL A 155 -9.68 -6.44 8.72
C VAL A 155 -9.15 -7.80 8.33
N ALA A 156 -7.88 -8.05 8.57
CA ALA A 156 -7.22 -9.29 8.18
C ALA A 156 -6.35 -9.80 9.32
N ARG A 157 -6.22 -11.13 9.41
CA ARG A 157 -5.30 -11.77 10.35
C ARG A 157 -3.85 -11.34 10.04
N PHE A 158 -3.17 -10.80 11.04
CA PHE A 158 -1.78 -10.34 10.98
C PHE A 158 -1.11 -10.53 12.35
N PRO A 159 -0.82 -11.80 12.75
CA PRO A 159 -0.48 -12.16 14.12
C PRO A 159 1.03 -12.12 14.38
N TYR A 160 1.75 -11.23 13.69
CA TYR A 160 3.21 -11.18 13.75
C TYR A 160 3.65 -10.19 14.83
N GLU A 161 4.48 -10.66 15.77
CA GLU A 161 5.01 -9.83 16.84
C GLU A 161 6.31 -9.13 16.43
N THR A 162 7.11 -9.76 15.54
CA THR A 162 8.41 -9.23 15.10
C THR A 162 8.68 -9.53 13.63
N GLY A 163 9.58 -8.73 13.03
CA GLY A 163 10.07 -8.92 11.66
C GLY A 163 9.14 -8.38 10.56
N GLN A 164 8.01 -7.78 10.95
CA GLN A 164 7.12 -7.11 10.01
C GLN A 164 7.77 -5.85 9.46
N GLN A 165 7.59 -5.66 8.16
CA GLN A 165 8.01 -4.47 7.44
C GLN A 165 6.81 -3.85 6.75
N ALA A 166 6.85 -2.53 6.55
CA ALA A 166 5.81 -1.83 5.81
C ALA A 166 6.39 -0.69 5.00
N GLY A 167 5.69 -0.31 3.94
CA GLY A 167 6.07 0.85 3.14
C GLY A 167 5.35 0.93 1.80
N PRO A 168 5.67 1.93 0.96
CA PRO A 168 5.02 2.10 -0.32
C PRO A 168 5.30 0.94 -1.28
N PHE A 169 4.30 0.59 -2.09
CA PHE A 169 4.47 -0.32 -3.22
C PHE A 169 3.87 0.23 -4.51
N ALA A 170 4.41 -0.23 -5.64
CA ALA A 170 3.86 0.02 -6.97
C ALA A 170 4.08 -1.18 -7.91
N CYS A 171 3.14 -1.41 -8.84
CA CYS A 171 3.21 -2.45 -9.87
C CYS A 171 2.62 -1.95 -11.20
N ALA A 172 3.12 -2.47 -12.31
CA ALA A 172 2.57 -2.30 -13.66
C ALA A 172 2.61 -3.63 -14.43
N PRO A 173 1.60 -4.49 -14.27
CA PRO A 173 1.59 -5.81 -14.89
C PRO A 173 1.50 -5.78 -16.42
N THR A 174 0.94 -4.71 -17.01
CA THR A 174 0.56 -4.68 -18.43
C THR A 174 1.33 -3.67 -19.27
N ARG A 175 2.14 -2.79 -18.67
CA ARG A 175 2.83 -1.71 -19.41
C ARG A 175 4.15 -1.24 -18.79
N ALA A 176 4.96 -0.61 -19.62
CA ALA A 176 6.10 0.21 -19.19
C ALA A 176 5.71 1.66 -18.86
N GLY A 177 6.63 2.38 -18.21
CA GLY A 177 6.53 3.83 -18.02
C GLY A 177 5.46 4.29 -17.02
N PHE A 178 4.86 3.38 -16.25
CA PHE A 178 4.01 3.78 -15.14
C PHE A 178 4.86 4.43 -14.04
N GLN A 179 4.52 5.67 -13.72
CA GLN A 179 5.19 6.45 -12.69
C GLN A 179 4.19 6.82 -11.60
N VAL A 180 4.52 6.53 -10.34
CA VAL A 180 3.73 6.97 -9.19
C VAL A 180 4.54 7.97 -8.35
N ILE A 181 3.85 8.95 -7.78
CA ILE A 181 4.41 9.91 -6.85
C ILE A 181 3.87 9.61 -5.46
N PHE A 182 4.74 9.15 -4.57
CA PHE A 182 4.45 9.04 -3.14
C PHE A 182 4.76 10.37 -2.47
N THR A 183 3.80 10.90 -1.71
CA THR A 183 3.91 12.22 -1.09
C THR A 183 4.15 12.14 0.42
N ARG A 184 3.84 11.01 1.05
CA ARG A 184 3.97 10.82 2.49
C ARG A 184 4.16 9.35 2.84
N TRP A 185 5.09 9.10 3.75
CA TRP A 185 5.26 7.82 4.44
C TRP A 185 5.54 8.11 5.91
N VAL A 186 4.64 7.69 6.79
CA VAL A 186 4.73 8.03 8.22
C VAL A 186 4.43 6.83 9.10
N SER A 187 5.01 6.87 10.30
CA SER A 187 4.56 6.12 11.46
C SER A 187 3.79 7.05 12.40
N THR A 188 2.69 6.59 12.97
CA THR A 188 1.81 7.36 13.85
C THR A 188 1.13 6.45 14.88
N GLU A 189 0.32 7.03 15.78
CA GLU A 189 -0.47 6.27 16.75
C GLU A 189 -1.36 5.24 16.05
N PRO A 190 -1.53 4.05 16.62
CA PRO A 190 -2.40 3.03 16.08
C PRO A 190 -3.87 3.40 16.26
N ASP A 191 -4.73 2.72 15.51
CA ASP A 191 -6.17 2.70 15.75
C ASP A 191 -6.45 2.14 17.15
N ARG A 192 -7.34 2.81 17.88
CA ARG A 192 -7.78 2.34 19.20
C ARG A 192 -8.91 1.32 19.11
N ASP A 193 -9.75 1.46 18.08
CA ASP A 193 -10.94 0.65 17.84
C ASP A 193 -11.32 0.71 16.35
N ILE A 194 -11.94 -0.35 15.85
CA ILE A 194 -12.39 -0.46 14.44
C ILE A 194 -13.54 0.50 14.09
N HIS A 195 -14.37 0.86 15.07
CA HIS A 195 -15.56 1.72 14.91
C HIS A 195 -15.31 3.18 15.30
N VAL A 196 -14.09 3.52 15.70
CA VAL A 196 -13.67 4.88 15.98
C VAL A 196 -12.74 5.34 14.87
N ASP A 197 -12.89 6.57 14.40
CA ASP A 197 -11.95 7.14 13.44
C ASP A 197 -10.54 7.20 14.04
N PRO A 198 -9.49 6.97 13.24
CA PRO A 198 -8.12 7.17 13.67
C PRO A 198 -7.94 8.56 14.28
N PRO A 199 -7.05 8.72 15.27
CA PRO A 199 -6.73 10.03 15.81
C PRO A 199 -6.32 10.96 14.67
N PHE A 200 -7.08 12.05 14.48
CA PHE A 200 -6.70 13.16 13.61
C PHE A 200 -5.62 13.96 14.33
N GLU A 201 -4.43 14.05 13.74
CA GLU A 201 -3.44 15.04 14.12
C GLU A 201 -3.34 16.05 12.96
N GLU A 202 -3.51 17.33 13.29
CA GLU A 202 -3.42 18.48 12.37
C GLU A 202 -2.05 18.59 11.68
#